data_AF-A0A931G0J8-F1
#
_entry.id   AF-A0A931G0J8-F1
#
_cell.length_a   1.000
_cell.length_b   1.000
_cell.length_c   1.000
_cell.angle_alpha   90.00
_cell.angle_beta   90.00
_cell.angle_gamma   90.00
#
_symmetry.space_group_name_H-M   'P 1'
#
loop_
_entity.id
_entity.type
_entity.pdbx_description
1 polymer ?
#
loop_
_entity_poly.entity_id
_entity_poly.type
_entity_poly.pdbx_seq_one_letter_code
_entity_poly.pdbx_strand_id
1 'polypeptide(L)'
;MARWAMGQRSVADFMFRTGPQHHESQVLIVGARAVVVLTTSRPANDGVIGALTSARATADGSAARERAWWAEQVAAAERQLDDTVRLLHAGPAPQRFTTERGRALDLDPAVIEWTGLLIVDRPAPPTGVDRGPDSGRIPLAVVLRRDWELLLHELRSAAAVVRYLDWCARRGPVPDEVPAHYAWLAVASELPLRPAESFLRALAAKPLLRDVLPGHAVIGRLLDYVASTQLDDVLDEAGRHRLLSLIDEFPVDARSDLGEWTADPAVARLRTFRFSDGIPQYVVAVMPDLNDAWSAAFHDLVQLRHHEAREQAADPASLCTFGFVLAAGANRWPWPVAYFTCLQGPVTLAPSELVRIREFWSGTVS
;
A
#
# COMPACT_ATOMS: atom_id res chain seq x y z
N MET A 1 23.09 -9.83 8.41
CA MET A 1 21.69 -9.33 8.48
C MET A 1 21.67 -7.85 8.09
N ALA A 2 21.81 -7.55 6.79
CA ALA A 2 21.61 -6.19 6.30
C ALA A 2 20.10 -5.92 6.36
N ARG A 3 19.65 -5.48 7.54
CA ARG A 3 18.33 -4.91 7.75
C ARG A 3 18.18 -3.83 6.69
N TRP A 4 17.21 -3.98 5.79
CA TRP A 4 16.70 -2.86 5.02
C TRP A 4 16.34 -1.80 6.06
N ALA A 5 17.17 -0.78 6.21
CA ALA A 5 16.85 0.39 7.03
C ALA A 5 15.84 1.26 6.27
N MET A 6 14.79 0.63 5.74
CA MET A 6 13.56 1.34 5.44
C MET A 6 13.06 1.85 6.78
N GLY A 7 13.32 3.12 7.08
CA GLY A 7 12.67 3.81 8.20
C GLY A 7 11.14 3.83 8.07
N GLN A 8 10.59 3.28 6.99
CA GLN A 8 9.16 3.09 6.77
C GLN A 8 8.73 1.69 7.20
N ARG A 9 8.15 1.64 8.41
CA ARG A 9 7.58 0.43 9.01
C ARG A 9 6.47 -0.20 8.19
N SER A 10 5.76 0.59 7.38
CA SER A 10 4.60 0.16 6.59
C SER A 10 4.95 -0.90 5.54
N VAL A 11 6.13 -0.84 4.92
CA VAL A 11 6.49 -1.75 3.83
C VAL A 11 6.79 -3.17 4.33
N ALA A 12 7.27 -3.31 5.57
CA ALA A 12 7.62 -4.60 6.16
C ALA A 12 6.42 -5.55 6.28
N ASP A 13 5.22 -4.99 6.43
CA ASP A 13 3.96 -5.74 6.52
C ASP A 13 3.50 -6.32 5.17
N PHE A 14 4.05 -5.79 4.08
CA PHE A 14 3.75 -6.24 2.72
C PHE A 14 4.90 -7.02 2.07
N MET A 15 6.05 -7.13 2.75
CA MET A 15 7.22 -7.87 2.26
C MET A 15 7.20 -9.30 2.80
N PHE A 16 7.21 -10.26 1.89
CA PHE A 16 7.14 -11.69 2.19
C PHE A 16 8.37 -12.41 1.66
N ARG A 17 8.74 -13.48 2.36
CA ARG A 17 9.74 -14.44 1.87
C ARG A 17 9.03 -15.63 1.27
N THR A 18 9.38 -15.98 0.03
CA THR A 18 9.05 -17.31 -0.50
C THR A 18 9.86 -18.33 0.29
N GLY A 19 9.24 -19.42 0.75
CA GLY A 19 9.88 -20.41 1.63
C GLY A 19 11.22 -20.97 1.09
N PRO A 20 11.94 -21.78 1.89
CA PRO A 20 13.33 -22.21 1.62
C PRO A 20 13.54 -22.97 0.30
N GLN A 21 12.45 -23.39 -0.37
CA GLN A 21 12.49 -24.11 -1.64
C GLN A 21 12.55 -23.19 -2.87
N HIS A 22 12.30 -21.89 -2.71
CA HIS A 22 12.41 -20.91 -3.78
C HIS A 22 13.69 -20.10 -3.57
N HIS A 23 14.49 -19.92 -4.63
CA HIS A 23 15.65 -19.02 -4.62
C HIS A 23 15.26 -17.72 -3.91
N GLU A 24 16.01 -17.30 -2.87
CA GLU A 24 15.70 -16.23 -1.89
C GLU A 24 15.15 -14.94 -2.51
N SER A 25 13.89 -14.98 -2.95
CA SER A 25 13.19 -13.90 -3.62
C SER A 25 12.24 -13.27 -2.62
N GLN A 26 12.23 -11.95 -2.59
CA GLN A 26 11.27 -11.21 -1.78
C GLN A 26 10.07 -10.87 -2.66
N VAL A 27 8.87 -11.01 -2.09
CA VAL A 27 7.63 -10.67 -2.77
C VAL A 27 6.95 -9.56 -1.99
N LEU A 28 6.68 -8.44 -2.65
CA LEU A 28 5.87 -7.35 -2.12
C LEU A 28 4.42 -7.58 -2.52
N ILE A 29 3.54 -7.94 -1.57
CA ILE A 29 2.12 -8.27 -1.84
C ILE A 29 1.21 -7.22 -1.20
N VAL A 30 0.39 -6.57 -2.02
CA VAL A 30 -0.60 -5.57 -1.59
C VAL A 30 -1.92 -5.84 -2.30
N GLY A 31 -2.96 -6.17 -1.52
CA GLY A 31 -4.24 -6.62 -2.08
C GLY A 31 -4.07 -7.83 -3.01
N ALA A 32 -4.63 -7.75 -4.23
CA ALA A 32 -4.56 -8.79 -5.26
C ALA A 32 -3.32 -8.68 -6.19
N ARG A 33 -2.35 -7.82 -5.85
CA ARG A 33 -1.17 -7.57 -6.68
C ARG A 33 0.10 -7.95 -5.93
N ALA A 34 1.05 -8.53 -6.66
CA ALA A 34 2.37 -8.84 -6.13
C ALA A 34 3.50 -8.39 -7.05
N VAL A 35 4.55 -7.88 -6.44
CA VAL A 35 5.81 -7.58 -7.12
C VAL A 35 6.88 -8.55 -6.63
N VAL A 36 7.45 -9.33 -7.54
CA VAL A 36 8.64 -10.13 -7.27
C VAL A 36 9.86 -9.22 -7.39
N VAL A 37 10.57 -9.04 -6.28
CA VAL A 37 11.75 -8.16 -6.22
C VAL A 37 12.99 -8.96 -6.58
N LEU A 38 13.61 -8.60 -7.70
CA LEU A 38 14.83 -9.18 -8.25
C LEU A 38 15.97 -8.16 -8.18
N THR A 39 17.16 -8.62 -7.80
CA THR A 39 18.35 -7.78 -7.69
C THR A 39 19.49 -8.41 -8.50
N THR A 40 20.31 -7.57 -9.14
CA THR A 40 21.34 -8.00 -10.11
C THR A 40 22.64 -8.53 -9.46
N SER A 41 22.64 -8.98 -8.21
CA SER A 41 23.87 -9.40 -7.54
C SER A 41 24.24 -10.86 -7.84
N ARG A 42 25.46 -11.11 -8.33
CA ARG A 42 26.06 -12.45 -8.33
C ARG A 42 26.39 -12.85 -6.88
N PRO A 43 26.05 -14.06 -6.40
CA PRO A 43 26.45 -14.48 -5.07
C PRO A 43 27.97 -14.74 -5.04
N ALA A 44 28.69 -13.99 -4.22
CA ALA A 44 29.88 -14.54 -3.59
C ALA A 44 29.40 -15.41 -2.43
N ASN A 45 30.00 -16.58 -2.29
CA ASN A 45 29.62 -17.67 -1.38
C ASN A 45 29.13 -17.24 0.02
N ASP A 46 28.27 -18.10 0.56
CA ASP A 46 27.64 -18.14 1.88
C ASP A 46 26.26 -17.47 1.97
N GLY A 47 25.26 -18.35 2.11
CA GLY A 47 23.84 -18.04 2.09
C GLY A 47 23.45 -17.05 3.18
N VAL A 48 23.31 -15.79 2.78
CA VAL A 48 22.37 -14.77 3.28
C VAL A 48 22.28 -13.71 2.16
N ILE A 49 21.24 -13.70 1.31
CA ILE A 49 21.05 -12.60 0.35
C ILE A 49 20.17 -11.52 0.97
N GLY A 50 20.83 -10.74 1.82
CA GLY A 50 20.52 -9.33 2.01
C GLY A 50 21.85 -8.61 2.00
N ALA A 51 22.27 -8.07 0.85
CA ALA A 51 23.50 -7.30 0.78
C ALA A 51 23.45 -6.26 -0.34
N LEU A 52 23.40 -4.99 0.08
CA LEU A 52 24.05 -3.90 -0.64
C LEU A 52 25.49 -4.32 -0.98
N THR A 53 25.88 -4.16 -2.24
CA THR A 53 27.27 -4.03 -2.63
C THR A 53 27.36 -3.00 -3.74
N SER A 54 27.94 -1.84 -3.41
CA SER A 54 28.30 -0.84 -4.41
C SER A 54 29.43 -1.41 -5.26
N ALA A 55 29.09 -1.89 -6.45
CA ALA A 55 30.10 -2.05 -7.49
C ALA A 55 30.48 -0.65 -7.98
N ARG A 56 31.53 -0.06 -7.39
CA ARG A 56 32.28 1.00 -8.08
C ARG A 56 32.88 0.38 -9.34
N ALA A 57 32.15 0.44 -10.45
CA ALA A 57 32.71 0.19 -11.76
C ALA A 57 33.30 1.50 -12.27
N THR A 58 34.63 1.52 -12.39
CA THR A 58 35.37 2.49 -13.17
C THR A 58 34.80 2.54 -14.59
N ALA A 59 34.52 3.76 -15.06
CA ALA A 59 33.83 4.07 -16.32
C ALA A 59 34.70 3.81 -17.57
N ASP A 60 35.34 2.65 -17.66
CA ASP A 60 36.23 2.29 -18.80
C ASP A 60 35.58 1.30 -19.79
N GLY A 61 34.30 0.98 -19.62
CA GLY A 61 33.54 0.15 -20.55
C GLY A 61 32.97 0.97 -21.70
N SER A 62 33.21 0.55 -22.95
CA SER A 62 32.52 1.13 -24.12
C SER A 62 31.00 1.05 -23.95
N ALA A 63 30.25 2.03 -24.44
CA ALA A 63 28.78 2.07 -24.33
C ALA A 63 28.08 0.80 -24.86
N ALA A 64 28.72 0.09 -25.80
CA ALA A 64 28.24 -1.20 -26.28
C ALA A 64 28.32 -2.32 -25.24
N ARG A 65 29.40 -2.35 -24.44
CA ARG A 65 29.57 -3.32 -23.35
C ARG A 65 28.57 -3.10 -22.23
N GLU A 66 28.33 -1.83 -21.88
CA GLU A 66 27.32 -1.50 -20.86
C GLU A 66 25.92 -1.89 -21.36
N ARG A 67 25.55 -1.58 -22.61
CA ARG A 67 24.27 -2.04 -23.20
C ARG A 67 24.13 -3.57 -23.21
N ALA A 68 25.17 -4.29 -23.59
CA ALA A 68 25.15 -5.76 -23.57
C ALA A 68 24.98 -6.32 -22.15
N TRP A 69 25.62 -5.70 -21.16
CA TRP A 69 25.46 -6.07 -19.76
C TRP A 69 24.02 -5.83 -19.28
N TRP A 70 23.41 -4.68 -19.61
CA TRP A 70 22.01 -4.40 -19.28
C TRP A 70 21.06 -5.44 -19.87
N ALA A 71 21.21 -5.77 -21.16
CA ALA A 71 20.41 -6.79 -21.81
C ALA A 71 20.57 -8.18 -21.14
N GLU A 72 21.79 -8.53 -20.72
CA GLU A 72 22.05 -9.77 -19.98
C GLU A 72 21.32 -9.79 -18.63
N GLN A 73 21.34 -8.68 -17.88
CA GLN A 73 20.66 -8.58 -16.59
C GLN A 73 19.14 -8.67 -16.73
N VAL A 74 18.56 -7.98 -17.72
CA VAL A 74 17.12 -8.04 -17.99
C VAL A 74 16.70 -9.46 -18.35
N ALA A 75 17.38 -10.10 -19.31
CA ALA A 75 17.06 -11.47 -19.71
C ALA A 75 17.23 -12.49 -18.57
N ALA A 76 18.18 -12.27 -17.66
CA ALA A 76 18.33 -13.10 -16.47
C ALA A 76 17.16 -12.92 -15.49
N ALA A 77 16.74 -11.67 -15.27
CA ALA A 77 15.61 -11.34 -14.41
C ALA A 77 14.28 -11.92 -14.93
N GLU A 78 14.03 -11.82 -16.24
CA GLU A 78 12.84 -12.41 -16.87
C GLU A 78 12.75 -13.92 -16.66
N ARG A 79 13.85 -14.65 -16.90
CA ARG A 79 13.89 -16.11 -16.66
C ARG A 79 13.61 -16.44 -15.20
N GLN A 80 14.23 -15.71 -14.28
CA GLN A 80 14.02 -15.94 -12.84
C GLN A 80 12.59 -15.62 -12.41
N LEU A 81 11.97 -14.58 -12.97
CA LEU A 81 10.58 -14.21 -12.73
C LEU A 81 9.63 -15.32 -13.19
N ASP A 82 9.80 -15.78 -14.43
CA ASP A 82 8.98 -16.84 -15.02
C ASP A 82 9.11 -18.15 -14.21
N ASP A 83 10.32 -18.53 -13.83
CA ASP A 83 10.55 -19.72 -13.02
C ASP A 83 9.94 -19.60 -11.62
N THR A 84 10.10 -18.44 -10.97
CA THR A 84 9.52 -18.19 -9.64
C THR A 84 8.00 -18.32 -9.68
N VAL A 85 7.33 -17.61 -10.59
CA VAL A 85 5.86 -17.62 -10.70
C VAL A 85 5.34 -18.98 -11.15
N ARG A 86 6.05 -19.67 -12.06
CA ARG A 86 5.73 -21.05 -12.43
C ARG A 86 5.78 -22.01 -11.24
N LEU A 87 6.82 -21.92 -10.40
CA LEU A 87 6.94 -22.75 -9.20
C LEU A 87 5.84 -22.44 -8.19
N LEU A 88 5.50 -21.15 -8.01
CA LEU A 88 4.38 -20.75 -7.16
C LEU A 88 3.05 -21.31 -7.68
N HIS A 89 2.79 -21.34 -8.98
CA HIS A 89 1.57 -21.97 -9.50
C HIS A 89 1.60 -23.51 -9.47
N ALA A 90 2.77 -24.14 -9.43
CA ALA A 90 2.89 -25.59 -9.41
C ALA A 90 2.70 -26.20 -8.01
N GLY A 91 2.91 -25.41 -6.95
CA GLY A 91 2.71 -25.86 -5.56
C GLY A 91 1.23 -25.95 -5.17
N PRO A 92 0.91 -26.65 -4.06
CA PRO A 92 -0.47 -26.76 -3.57
C PRO A 92 -0.99 -25.38 -3.13
N ALA A 93 -2.24 -25.06 -3.49
CA ALA A 93 -2.93 -23.86 -3.04
C ALA A 93 -3.86 -24.15 -1.83
N PRO A 94 -3.99 -23.24 -0.85
CA PRO A 94 -3.23 -21.99 -0.71
C PRO A 94 -1.79 -22.24 -0.24
N GLN A 95 -0.88 -21.30 -0.55
CA GLN A 95 0.50 -21.32 -0.11
C GLN A 95 0.73 -20.35 1.04
N ARG A 96 1.57 -20.77 1.99
CA ARG A 96 1.90 -20.00 3.18
C ARG A 96 3.06 -19.04 2.92
N PHE A 97 2.80 -17.76 3.04
CA PHE A 97 3.80 -16.68 3.00
C PHE A 97 4.06 -16.16 4.42
N THR A 98 5.29 -15.72 4.71
CA THR A 98 5.61 -15.10 6.00
C THR A 98 6.09 -13.67 5.81
N THR A 99 5.48 -12.71 6.50
CA THR A 99 5.88 -11.29 6.47
C THR A 99 7.22 -11.09 7.16
N GLU A 100 7.89 -9.96 6.94
CA GLU A 100 9.09 -9.58 7.70
C GLU A 100 8.82 -9.37 9.21
N ARG A 101 7.55 -9.25 9.61
CA ARG A 101 7.13 -9.28 11.03
C ARG A 101 6.87 -10.68 11.58
N GLY A 102 7.07 -11.73 10.78
CA GLY A 102 6.89 -13.12 11.20
C GLY A 102 5.43 -13.59 11.22
N ARG A 103 4.50 -12.83 10.62
CA ARG A 103 3.09 -13.25 10.50
C ARG A 103 2.91 -14.10 9.26
N ALA A 104 2.09 -15.14 9.34
CA ALA A 104 1.86 -16.06 8.25
C ALA A 104 0.52 -15.81 7.56
N LEU A 105 0.54 -15.72 6.24
CA LEU A 105 -0.61 -15.45 5.40
C LEU A 105 -0.71 -16.54 4.34
N ASP A 106 -1.86 -17.19 4.26
CA ASP A 106 -2.13 -18.20 3.24
C ASP A 106 -2.77 -17.50 2.02
N LEU A 107 -2.13 -17.61 0.86
CA LEU A 107 -2.56 -16.97 -0.39
C LEU A 107 -2.63 -18.00 -1.51
N ASP A 108 -3.60 -17.86 -2.41
CA ASP A 108 -3.62 -18.59 -3.66
C ASP A 108 -2.81 -17.83 -4.73
N PRO A 109 -1.67 -18.36 -5.21
CA PRO A 109 -0.89 -17.70 -6.25
C PRO A 109 -1.67 -17.48 -7.56
N ALA A 110 -2.73 -18.26 -7.82
CA ALA A 110 -3.56 -18.19 -9.02
C ALA A 110 -4.39 -16.90 -9.12
N VAL A 111 -4.70 -16.26 -8.00
CA VAL A 111 -5.54 -15.04 -7.97
C VAL A 111 -4.72 -13.75 -7.90
N ILE A 112 -3.39 -13.86 -7.92
CA ILE A 112 -2.46 -12.73 -7.80
C ILE A 112 -2.03 -12.25 -9.19
N GLU A 113 -2.14 -10.95 -9.42
CA GLU A 113 -1.51 -10.30 -10.57
C GLU A 113 -0.02 -10.08 -10.29
N TRP A 114 0.83 -10.79 -11.03
CA TRP A 114 2.29 -10.77 -10.87
C TRP A 114 2.96 -9.72 -11.75
N THR A 115 3.89 -8.98 -11.16
CA THR A 115 4.84 -8.08 -11.85
C THR A 115 6.25 -8.34 -11.34
N GLY A 116 7.24 -8.36 -12.22
CA GLY A 116 8.64 -8.39 -11.84
C GLY A 116 9.20 -6.99 -11.59
N LEU A 117 10.13 -6.87 -10.65
CA LEU A 117 10.91 -5.67 -10.44
C LEU A 117 12.40 -6.01 -10.46
N LEU A 118 13.14 -5.45 -11.40
CA LEU A 118 14.59 -5.49 -11.44
C LEU A 118 15.17 -4.18 -10.89
N ILE A 119 15.84 -4.26 -9.73
CA ILE A 119 16.57 -3.13 -9.15
C ILE A 119 18.03 -3.19 -9.57
N VAL A 120 18.51 -2.15 -10.24
CA VAL A 120 19.89 -2.04 -10.73
C VAL A 120 20.67 -0.99 -9.95
N ASP A 121 21.76 -1.43 -9.32
CA ASP A 121 22.68 -0.56 -8.59
C ASP A 121 23.81 -0.05 -9.51
N ARG A 122 23.46 0.90 -10.39
CA ARG A 122 24.38 1.57 -11.32
C ARG A 122 24.08 3.08 -11.37
N PRO A 123 25.11 3.94 -11.52
CA PRO A 123 24.94 5.39 -11.40
C PRO A 123 24.16 6.03 -12.56
N ALA A 124 24.23 5.48 -13.78
CA ALA A 124 23.44 5.93 -14.92
C ALA A 124 23.27 4.79 -15.95
N PRO A 125 22.06 4.58 -16.49
CA PRO A 125 21.86 3.69 -17.63
C PRO A 125 22.50 4.30 -18.91
N PRO A 126 22.97 3.50 -19.87
CA PRO A 126 23.33 3.99 -21.20
C PRO A 126 22.11 4.62 -21.89
N THR A 127 22.35 5.66 -22.69
CA THR A 127 21.32 6.16 -23.60
C THR A 127 20.89 5.07 -24.59
N GLY A 128 19.58 4.95 -24.80
CA GLY A 128 18.99 3.96 -25.71
C GLY A 128 18.95 2.52 -25.18
N VAL A 129 19.13 2.29 -23.87
CA VAL A 129 18.61 1.07 -23.24
C VAL A 129 17.11 1.28 -23.03
N ASP A 130 16.32 0.72 -23.94
CA ASP A 130 14.87 0.65 -23.74
C ASP A 130 14.61 -0.17 -22.48
N ARG A 131 13.98 0.46 -21.48
CA ARG A 131 13.37 -0.24 -20.33
C ARG A 131 11.95 -0.68 -20.68
N GLY A 132 11.67 -0.83 -21.98
CA GLY A 132 10.34 -1.04 -22.54
C GLY A 132 9.75 -2.41 -22.17
N PRO A 133 8.46 -2.63 -22.46
CA PRO A 133 7.82 -3.92 -22.24
C PRO A 133 8.47 -4.97 -23.15
N ASP A 134 9.45 -5.70 -22.61
CA ASP A 134 10.00 -6.87 -23.28
C ASP A 134 9.01 -8.04 -23.20
N SER A 135 9.09 -8.91 -24.21
CA SER A 135 8.14 -9.96 -24.61
C SER A 135 7.89 -11.11 -23.61
N GLY A 136 8.24 -10.93 -22.34
CA GLY A 136 8.02 -11.91 -21.28
C GLY A 136 6.54 -12.18 -21.02
N ARG A 137 6.23 -13.37 -20.49
CA ARG A 137 4.86 -13.73 -20.08
C ARG A 137 4.37 -12.85 -18.92
N ILE A 138 5.30 -12.40 -18.07
CA ILE A 138 5.03 -11.59 -16.89
C ILE A 138 5.69 -10.21 -17.09
N PRO A 139 4.96 -9.09 -16.87
CA PRO A 139 5.53 -7.75 -17.00
C PRO A 139 6.72 -7.55 -16.06
N LEU A 140 7.79 -6.89 -16.53
CA LEU A 140 8.99 -6.59 -15.75
C LEU A 140 9.29 -5.08 -15.75
N ALA A 141 9.33 -4.46 -14.57
CA ALA A 141 9.81 -3.10 -14.37
C ALA A 141 11.31 -3.09 -14.05
N VAL A 142 12.07 -2.21 -14.70
CA VAL A 142 13.50 -2.04 -14.44
C VAL A 142 13.75 -0.65 -13.86
N VAL A 143 14.27 -0.58 -12.64
CA VAL A 143 14.51 0.68 -11.91
C VAL A 143 15.93 0.76 -11.36
N LEU A 144 16.46 1.98 -11.21
CA LEU A 144 17.72 2.17 -10.50
C LEU A 144 17.49 2.07 -8.99
N ARG A 145 18.54 1.68 -8.23
CA ARG A 145 18.50 1.66 -6.77
C ARG A 145 18.08 3.01 -6.19
N ARG A 146 18.65 4.10 -6.70
CA ARG A 146 18.31 5.47 -6.29
C ARG A 146 16.84 5.80 -6.53
N ASP A 147 16.30 5.39 -7.67
CA ASP A 147 14.90 5.67 -8.03
C ASP A 147 13.95 4.87 -7.15
N TRP A 148 14.28 3.61 -6.86
CA TRP A 148 13.54 2.77 -5.92
C TRP A 148 13.46 3.37 -4.51
N GLU A 149 14.60 3.81 -3.96
CA GLU A 149 14.64 4.44 -2.64
C GLU A 149 13.85 5.74 -2.60
N LEU A 150 13.93 6.53 -3.68
CA LEU A 150 13.14 7.74 -3.84
C LEU A 150 11.64 7.43 -3.88
N LEU A 151 11.19 6.46 -4.69
CA LEU A 151 9.79 6.04 -4.78
C LEU A 151 9.20 5.69 -3.42
N LEU A 152 9.90 4.87 -2.63
CA LEU A 152 9.47 4.51 -1.28
C LEU A 152 9.42 5.72 -0.34
N HIS A 153 10.45 6.57 -0.39
CA HIS A 153 10.53 7.76 0.46
C HIS A 153 9.34 8.69 0.26
N GLU A 154 8.87 8.78 -0.99
CA GLU A 154 8.01 9.85 -1.44
C GLU A 154 6.54 9.43 -1.52
N LEU A 155 6.26 8.22 -2.02
CA LEU A 155 4.88 7.70 -2.05
C LEU A 155 4.41 7.28 -0.65
N ARG A 156 5.32 6.76 0.19
CA ARG A 156 5.02 6.20 1.52
C ARG A 156 3.77 5.31 1.53
N SER A 157 3.63 4.52 0.48
CA SER A 157 2.52 3.61 0.24
C SER A 157 3.05 2.46 -0.60
N ALA A 158 2.96 1.24 -0.06
CA ALA A 158 3.31 0.03 -0.79
C ALA A 158 2.39 -0.16 -2.01
N ALA A 159 1.09 0.11 -1.88
CA ALA A 159 0.10 0.06 -2.95
C ALA A 159 0.45 1.00 -4.10
N ALA A 160 0.75 2.26 -3.80
CA ALA A 160 1.12 3.25 -4.81
C ALA A 160 2.42 2.84 -5.53
N VAL A 161 3.39 2.31 -4.80
CA VAL A 161 4.65 1.79 -5.37
C VAL A 161 4.39 0.60 -6.29
N VAL A 162 3.61 -0.39 -5.86
CA VAL A 162 3.26 -1.56 -6.69
C VAL A 162 2.54 -1.12 -7.97
N ARG A 163 1.59 -0.20 -7.89
CA ARG A 163 0.85 0.32 -9.05
C ARG A 163 1.76 1.08 -10.01
N TYR A 164 2.66 1.91 -9.49
CA TYR A 164 3.65 2.61 -10.30
C TYR A 164 4.52 1.62 -11.08
N LEU A 165 5.00 0.57 -10.41
CA LEU A 165 5.86 -0.43 -11.04
C LEU A 165 5.13 -1.26 -12.10
N ASP A 166 3.90 -1.71 -11.82
CA ASP A 166 3.08 -2.40 -12.84
C ASP A 166 2.84 -1.50 -14.06
N TRP A 167 2.56 -0.22 -13.84
CA TRP A 167 2.41 0.74 -14.93
C TRP A 167 3.69 0.85 -15.77
N CYS A 168 4.86 1.00 -15.12
CA CYS A 168 6.16 1.06 -15.81
C CYS A 168 6.44 -0.23 -16.59
N ALA A 169 6.16 -1.39 -16.00
CA ALA A 169 6.40 -2.69 -16.63
C ALA A 169 5.57 -2.86 -17.91
N ARG A 170 4.34 -2.31 -17.95
CA ARG A 170 3.42 -2.48 -19.08
C ARG A 170 3.56 -1.43 -20.16
N ARG A 171 3.97 -0.20 -19.80
CA ARG A 171 3.95 0.96 -20.71
C ARG A 171 5.35 1.48 -21.04
N GLY A 172 6.38 0.96 -20.39
CA GLY A 172 7.76 1.43 -20.52
C GLY A 172 8.07 2.63 -19.61
N PRO A 173 9.33 3.08 -19.61
CA PRO A 173 9.79 4.16 -18.74
C PRO A 173 9.24 5.53 -19.18
N VAL A 174 9.00 6.43 -18.22
CA VAL A 174 8.67 7.82 -18.50
C VAL A 174 9.96 8.58 -18.88
N PRO A 175 9.98 9.40 -19.95
CA PRO A 175 11.12 10.27 -20.26
C PRO A 175 11.27 11.41 -19.21
N ASP A 176 12.51 11.76 -18.81
CA ASP A 176 12.88 12.81 -17.83
C ASP A 176 12.37 14.22 -18.23
N GLU A 177 12.15 15.28 -17.40
CA GLU A 177 12.50 15.68 -16.02
C GLU A 177 11.35 15.41 -15.02
N VAL A 178 11.66 15.07 -13.76
CA VAL A 178 10.73 14.42 -12.82
C VAL A 178 10.47 12.96 -13.30
N PRO A 179 10.42 11.93 -12.43
CA PRO A 179 9.58 10.73 -12.62
C PRO A 179 8.11 11.07 -13.02
N ALA A 180 7.87 11.76 -14.13
CA ALA A 180 7.02 12.96 -14.31
C ALA A 180 5.77 13.18 -13.42
N HIS A 181 6.02 13.46 -12.14
CA HIS A 181 5.15 13.63 -10.98
C HIS A 181 4.67 12.31 -10.36
N TYR A 182 5.60 11.40 -10.04
CA TYR A 182 5.34 9.96 -9.79
C TYR A 182 4.29 9.41 -10.76
N ALA A 183 4.45 9.69 -12.06
CA ALA A 183 3.47 9.45 -13.12
C ALA A 183 2.01 9.59 -12.61
N TRP A 184 1.77 10.79 -12.07
CA TRP A 184 0.58 11.37 -11.45
C TRP A 184 0.06 10.73 -10.15
N LEU A 185 1.01 10.44 -9.24
CA LEU A 185 0.87 9.62 -8.02
C LEU A 185 0.32 8.21 -8.32
N ALA A 186 0.86 7.58 -9.37
CA ALA A 186 0.34 6.32 -9.92
C ALA A 186 -1.19 6.34 -10.07
N VAL A 187 -1.63 7.49 -10.58
CA VAL A 187 -2.87 7.84 -11.24
C VAL A 187 -4.14 7.64 -10.41
N ALA A 188 -4.33 8.58 -9.48
CA ALA A 188 -5.65 9.08 -9.04
C ALA A 188 -6.63 8.08 -8.38
N SER A 189 -6.19 6.99 -7.74
CA SER A 189 -7.08 6.06 -6.99
C SER A 189 -8.33 5.52 -7.75
N GLU A 190 -8.36 5.62 -9.08
CA GLU A 190 -9.43 5.33 -10.05
C GLU A 190 -10.92 5.67 -9.71
N LEU A 191 -11.22 6.45 -8.66
CA LEU A 191 -12.44 7.26 -8.43
C LEU A 191 -13.83 6.53 -8.32
N PRO A 192 -14.82 7.07 -7.54
CA PRO A 192 -14.89 8.41 -6.99
C PRO A 192 -14.93 8.52 -5.45
N LEU A 193 -14.24 9.53 -4.94
CA LEU A 193 -14.69 10.32 -3.79
C LEU A 193 -15.10 11.70 -4.35
N ARG A 194 -16.39 12.07 -4.31
CA ARG A 194 -16.89 13.42 -4.69
C ARG A 194 -16.81 14.38 -3.48
N PRO A 195 -16.70 15.73 -3.63
CA PRO A 195 -16.75 16.62 -4.82
C PRO A 195 -15.47 17.49 -4.99
N ALA A 196 -15.14 18.27 -6.04
CA ALA A 196 -15.61 18.59 -7.39
C ALA A 196 -14.42 19.15 -8.21
N GLU A 197 -14.63 19.26 -9.51
CA GLU A 197 -13.76 19.62 -10.66
C GLU A 197 -12.79 20.83 -10.58
N SER A 198 -12.55 21.47 -9.43
CA SER A 198 -11.73 22.69 -9.32
C SER A 198 -10.25 22.46 -8.96
N PHE A 199 -9.88 21.25 -8.54
CA PHE A 199 -8.54 20.93 -8.01
C PHE A 199 -7.46 20.78 -9.09
N LEU A 200 -7.86 20.42 -10.32
CA LEU A 200 -6.95 20.13 -11.44
C LEU A 200 -6.10 21.32 -11.91
N ARG A 201 -6.47 22.57 -11.58
CA ARG A 201 -5.68 23.77 -11.94
C ARG A 201 -4.67 24.22 -10.89
N ALA A 202 -4.77 23.75 -9.64
CA ALA A 202 -3.97 24.29 -8.53
C ALA A 202 -2.59 23.62 -8.38
N LEU A 203 -2.42 22.37 -8.85
CA LEU A 203 -1.27 21.53 -8.55
C LEU A 203 -0.09 21.61 -9.53
N ALA A 204 -0.27 22.25 -10.69
CA ALA A 204 0.85 22.55 -11.59
C ALA A 204 1.83 23.61 -11.01
N ALA A 205 1.55 24.13 -9.80
CA ALA A 205 2.23 25.30 -9.26
C ALA A 205 2.98 25.12 -7.92
N LYS A 206 2.96 23.95 -7.26
CA LYS A 206 3.62 23.80 -5.93
C LYS A 206 4.32 22.45 -5.67
N PRO A 207 5.55 22.45 -5.10
CA PRO A 207 6.19 21.24 -4.60
C PRO A 207 5.55 20.80 -3.27
N LEU A 208 4.78 19.71 -3.29
CA LEU A 208 3.95 19.21 -2.18
C LEU A 208 4.71 18.62 -0.97
N LEU A 209 6.03 18.38 -1.07
CA LEU A 209 6.78 17.57 -0.09
C LEU A 209 6.76 18.06 1.38
N ARG A 210 6.37 19.31 1.63
CA ARG A 210 6.23 19.82 3.00
C ARG A 210 4.80 19.75 3.56
N ASP A 211 3.78 19.73 2.70
CA ASP A 211 2.38 19.93 3.11
C ASP A 211 1.61 18.59 3.29
N VAL A 212 2.10 17.47 2.73
CA VAL A 212 1.43 16.13 2.84
C VAL A 212 1.98 15.28 4.00
N LEU A 213 3.10 15.67 4.61
CA LEU A 213 3.70 14.98 5.76
C LEU A 213 2.67 14.67 6.87
N PRO A 214 1.70 15.57 7.15
CA PRO A 214 0.64 15.29 8.07
C PRO A 214 -0.22 14.06 7.80
N GLY A 215 -0.68 13.93 6.56
CA GLY A 215 -1.50 12.80 6.15
C GLY A 215 -0.78 11.47 6.25
N HIS A 216 0.48 11.44 5.79
CA HIS A 216 1.31 10.25 5.89
C HIS A 216 1.54 9.81 7.33
N ALA A 217 1.64 10.75 8.27
CA ALA A 217 1.80 10.44 9.68
C ALA A 217 0.55 9.74 10.26
N VAL A 218 -0.65 10.18 9.84
CA VAL A 218 -1.92 9.54 10.22
C VAL A 218 -2.04 8.14 9.61
N ILE A 219 -1.84 7.99 8.30
CA ILE A 219 -1.89 6.68 7.64
C ILE A 219 -0.87 5.72 8.23
N GLY A 220 0.38 6.17 8.42
CA GLY A 220 1.42 5.38 9.08
C GLY A 220 1.03 4.94 10.49
N ARG A 221 0.33 5.79 11.25
CA ARG A 221 -0.20 5.44 12.58
C ARG A 221 -1.25 4.34 12.50
N LEU A 222 -2.19 4.43 11.55
CA LEU A 222 -3.23 3.42 11.36
C LEU A 222 -2.62 2.08 10.96
N LEU A 223 -1.67 2.08 10.02
CA LEU A 223 -0.94 0.88 9.60
C LEU A 223 -0.18 0.25 10.78
N ASP A 224 0.59 1.05 11.52
CA ASP A 224 1.33 0.55 12.69
C ASP A 224 0.39 -0.02 13.76
N TYR A 225 -0.76 0.62 14.02
CA TYR A 225 -1.77 0.08 14.94
C TYR A 225 -2.29 -1.28 14.47
N VAL A 226 -2.75 -1.40 13.22
CA VAL A 226 -3.29 -2.66 12.71
C VAL A 226 -2.23 -3.76 12.66
N ALA A 227 -0.98 -3.44 12.34
CA ALA A 227 0.10 -4.42 12.28
C ALA A 227 0.52 -4.94 13.67
N SER A 228 0.47 -4.08 14.70
CA SER A 228 0.98 -4.37 16.04
C SER A 228 -0.08 -4.82 17.04
N THR A 229 -1.34 -4.46 16.85
CA THR A 229 -2.44 -4.81 17.76
C THR A 229 -2.87 -6.25 17.56
N GLN A 230 -3.19 -6.95 18.64
CA GLN A 230 -3.84 -8.26 18.56
C GLN A 230 -5.30 -8.05 18.15
N LEU A 231 -5.70 -8.61 17.01
CA LEU A 231 -7.03 -8.40 16.41
C LEU A 231 -7.73 -9.72 16.17
N ASP A 232 -7.21 -10.83 16.71
CA ASP A 232 -7.58 -12.19 16.33
C ASP A 232 -9.04 -12.53 16.71
N ASP A 233 -9.60 -11.80 17.68
CA ASP A 233 -11.01 -11.90 18.08
C ASP A 233 -11.97 -11.21 17.08
N VAL A 234 -11.44 -10.40 16.16
CA VAL A 234 -12.21 -9.54 15.26
C VAL A 234 -11.87 -9.77 13.78
N LEU A 235 -10.61 -10.09 13.47
CA LEU A 235 -10.07 -10.29 12.14
C LEU A 235 -9.08 -11.44 12.15
N ASP A 236 -9.25 -12.38 11.22
CA ASP A 236 -8.19 -13.31 10.87
C ASP A 236 -7.03 -12.58 10.15
N GLU A 237 -5.93 -13.28 9.92
CA GLU A 237 -4.74 -12.65 9.31
C GLU A 237 -4.99 -12.21 7.86
N ALA A 238 -5.88 -12.90 7.13
CA ALA A 238 -6.32 -12.48 5.80
C ALA A 238 -7.11 -11.16 5.85
N GLY A 239 -8.05 -11.03 6.80
CA GLY A 239 -8.79 -9.81 7.07
C GLY A 239 -7.89 -8.67 7.52
N ARG A 240 -6.87 -8.96 8.34
CA ARG A 240 -5.83 -7.98 8.73
C ARG A 240 -5.03 -7.49 7.53
N HIS A 241 -4.53 -8.39 6.68
CA HIS A 241 -3.78 -8.01 5.47
C HIS A 241 -4.64 -7.21 4.50
N ARG A 242 -5.93 -7.58 4.35
CA ARG A 242 -6.91 -6.80 3.58
C ARG A 242 -7.06 -5.39 4.15
N LEU A 243 -7.23 -5.25 5.48
CA LEU A 243 -7.30 -3.94 6.14
C LEU A 243 -6.04 -3.11 5.95
N LEU A 244 -4.86 -3.69 6.14
CA LEU A 244 -3.57 -3.02 5.91
C LEU A 244 -3.47 -2.53 4.46
N SER A 245 -3.79 -3.40 3.49
CA SER A 245 -3.78 -3.05 2.07
C SER A 245 -4.71 -1.88 1.79
N LEU A 246 -5.93 -1.90 2.32
CA LEU A 246 -6.91 -0.84 2.08
C LEU A 246 -6.54 0.49 2.76
N ILE A 247 -5.89 0.48 3.93
CA ILE A 247 -5.37 1.71 4.57
C ILE A 247 -4.23 2.27 3.71
N ASP A 248 -3.35 1.40 3.24
CA ASP A 248 -2.22 1.80 2.41
C ASP A 248 -2.66 2.30 1.01
N GLU A 249 -3.78 1.79 0.50
CA GLU A 249 -4.41 2.24 -0.74
C GLU A 249 -5.09 3.62 -0.64
N PHE A 250 -5.15 4.22 0.56
CA PHE A 250 -5.72 5.57 0.71
C PHE A 250 -5.01 6.56 -0.22
N PRO A 251 -5.75 7.33 -1.05
CA PRO A 251 -5.18 8.13 -2.13
C PRO A 251 -4.13 9.09 -1.60
N VAL A 252 -2.92 9.06 -2.19
CA VAL A 252 -1.76 9.79 -1.67
C VAL A 252 -2.00 11.32 -1.69
N ASP A 253 -2.70 11.82 -2.69
CA ASP A 253 -3.11 13.23 -2.81
C ASP A 253 -4.10 13.65 -1.72
N ALA A 254 -5.09 12.79 -1.42
CA ALA A 254 -6.09 13.02 -0.37
C ALA A 254 -5.53 12.91 1.06
N ARG A 255 -4.30 12.42 1.24
CA ARG A 255 -3.68 12.32 2.57
C ARG A 255 -3.47 13.69 3.19
N SER A 256 -3.13 14.71 2.40
CA SER A 256 -2.96 16.08 2.90
C SER A 256 -4.21 16.57 3.62
N ASP A 257 -5.36 16.49 2.95
CA ASP A 257 -6.68 16.79 3.51
C ASP A 257 -6.98 15.98 4.79
N LEU A 258 -6.63 14.68 4.82
CA LEU A 258 -6.78 13.86 6.02
C LEU A 258 -5.90 14.38 7.16
N GLY A 259 -4.65 14.74 6.86
CA GLY A 259 -3.71 15.31 7.83
C GLY A 259 -4.21 16.62 8.42
N GLU A 260 -4.66 17.55 7.59
CA GLU A 260 -5.23 18.83 8.03
C GLU A 260 -6.53 18.64 8.81
N TRP A 261 -7.41 17.76 8.32
CA TRP A 261 -8.68 17.45 8.97
C TRP A 261 -8.48 16.82 10.36
N THR A 262 -7.42 16.02 10.55
CA THR A 262 -7.07 15.41 11.84
C THR A 262 -6.15 16.24 12.73
N ALA A 263 -5.56 17.34 12.23
CA ALA A 263 -4.55 18.09 12.95
C ALA A 263 -5.09 18.79 14.20
N ASP A 264 -6.36 19.23 14.18
CA ASP A 264 -7.00 19.93 15.29
C ASP A 264 -8.00 19.00 16.00
N PRO A 265 -7.67 18.53 17.22
CA PRO A 265 -8.52 17.64 17.98
C PRO A 265 -9.48 18.37 18.90
N ALA A 266 -9.42 19.72 18.99
CA ALA A 266 -10.27 20.49 19.89
C ALA A 266 -11.75 20.37 19.52
N VAL A 267 -12.02 20.03 18.25
CA VAL A 267 -13.35 19.79 17.72
C VAL A 267 -13.48 18.31 17.40
N ALA A 268 -14.50 17.66 17.97
CA ALA A 268 -14.86 16.31 17.57
C ALA A 268 -15.26 16.33 16.09
N ARG A 269 -14.56 15.53 15.27
CA ARG A 269 -14.78 15.46 13.83
C ARG A 269 -15.02 14.03 13.43
N LEU A 270 -15.91 13.83 12.47
CA LEU A 270 -16.16 12.53 11.89
C LEU A 270 -16.19 12.61 10.37
N ARG A 271 -15.58 11.63 9.71
CA ARG A 271 -15.62 11.50 8.26
C ARG A 271 -15.73 10.04 7.87
N THR A 272 -16.62 9.77 6.93
CA THR A 272 -16.72 8.48 6.27
C THR A 272 -16.01 8.56 4.92
N PHE A 273 -15.09 7.65 4.68
CA PHE A 273 -14.43 7.46 3.39
C PHE A 273 -15.02 6.20 2.75
N ARG A 274 -15.64 6.38 1.58
CA ARG A 274 -16.17 5.29 0.77
C ARG A 274 -15.25 5.11 -0.44
N PHE A 275 -14.91 3.87 -0.72
CA PHE A 275 -14.21 3.50 -1.94
C PHE A 275 -15.28 2.98 -2.93
N SER A 276 -14.89 2.69 -4.17
CA SER A 276 -15.83 2.24 -5.21
C SER A 276 -16.66 1.00 -4.80
N ASP A 277 -17.73 0.72 -5.54
CA ASP A 277 -18.75 -0.27 -5.19
C ASP A 277 -18.16 -1.63 -4.78
N GLY A 278 -18.51 -2.11 -3.58
CA GLY A 278 -18.02 -3.38 -3.03
C GLY A 278 -16.70 -3.31 -2.26
N ILE A 279 -16.05 -2.15 -2.17
CA ILE A 279 -14.83 -1.98 -1.37
C ILE A 279 -15.19 -1.56 0.08
N PRO A 280 -14.42 -1.98 1.10
CA PRO A 280 -14.67 -1.62 2.48
C PRO A 280 -14.65 -0.11 2.73
N GLN A 281 -15.49 0.36 3.65
CA GLN A 281 -15.55 1.78 4.02
C GLN A 281 -14.83 2.06 5.33
N TYR A 282 -14.25 3.26 5.44
CA TYR A 282 -13.66 3.75 6.69
C TYR A 282 -14.54 4.79 7.33
N VAL A 283 -14.75 4.66 8.63
CA VAL A 283 -15.24 5.75 9.46
C VAL A 283 -14.08 6.18 10.35
N VAL A 284 -13.65 7.42 10.23
CA VAL A 284 -12.62 7.99 11.10
C VAL A 284 -13.28 9.06 11.95
N ALA A 285 -13.03 9.00 13.26
CA ALA A 285 -13.33 10.07 14.19
C ALA A 285 -12.04 10.64 14.78
N VAL A 286 -12.04 11.94 15.02
CA VAL A 286 -11.02 12.62 15.83
C VAL A 286 -11.74 13.22 17.01
N MET A 287 -11.27 12.93 18.22
CA MET A 287 -11.92 13.38 19.45
C MET A 287 -10.88 13.95 20.43
N PRO A 288 -11.20 15.03 21.18
CA PRO A 288 -10.32 15.55 22.22
C PRO A 288 -10.16 14.54 23.36
N ASP A 289 -11.28 13.90 23.73
CA ASP A 289 -11.36 12.89 24.77
C ASP A 289 -12.31 11.76 24.33
N LEU A 290 -11.97 10.52 24.70
CA LEU A 290 -12.76 9.34 24.38
C LEU A 290 -13.23 8.68 25.67
N ASN A 291 -14.53 8.45 25.78
CA ASN A 291 -15.14 7.70 26.87
C ASN A 291 -15.99 6.55 26.31
N ASP A 292 -16.52 5.72 27.21
CA ASP A 292 -17.32 4.55 26.85
C ASP A 292 -18.59 4.91 26.07
N ALA A 293 -19.23 6.03 26.44
CA ALA A 293 -20.44 6.50 25.76
C ALA A 293 -20.14 6.92 24.31
N TRP A 294 -19.02 7.61 24.07
CA TRP A 294 -18.57 7.96 22.73
C TRP A 294 -18.14 6.74 21.92
N SER A 295 -17.48 5.77 22.54
CA SER A 295 -17.09 4.52 21.89
C SER A 295 -18.33 3.73 21.43
N ALA A 296 -19.35 3.63 22.30
CA ALA A 296 -20.63 3.00 21.97
C ALA A 296 -21.38 3.76 20.85
N ALA A 297 -21.49 5.09 20.96
CA ALA A 297 -22.13 5.90 19.93
C ALA A 297 -21.41 5.80 18.58
N PHE A 298 -20.08 5.79 18.58
CA PHE A 298 -19.27 5.62 17.38
C PHE A 298 -19.44 4.21 16.78
N HIS A 299 -19.53 3.17 17.60
CA HIS A 299 -19.86 1.83 17.13
C HIS A 299 -21.24 1.80 16.43
N ASP A 300 -22.26 2.40 17.03
CA ASP A 300 -23.61 2.52 16.43
C ASP A 300 -23.56 3.24 15.08
N LEU A 301 -22.73 4.28 14.95
CA LEU A 301 -22.52 4.95 13.68
C LEU A 301 -21.86 4.05 12.64
N VAL A 302 -20.85 3.28 13.03
CA VAL A 302 -20.20 2.31 12.15
C VAL A 302 -21.21 1.25 11.69
N GLN A 303 -22.11 0.79 12.57
CA GLN A 303 -23.22 -0.09 12.22
C GLN A 303 -24.18 0.56 11.22
N LEU A 304 -24.56 1.82 11.44
CA LEU A 304 -25.41 2.57 10.51
C LEU A 304 -24.76 2.71 9.13
N ARG A 305 -23.48 3.12 9.07
CA ARG A 305 -22.76 3.24 7.79
C ARG A 305 -22.61 1.90 7.10
N HIS A 306 -22.35 0.84 7.86
CA HIS A 306 -22.30 -0.53 7.35
C HIS A 306 -23.65 -0.95 6.74
N HIS A 307 -24.76 -0.69 7.43
CA HIS A 307 -26.09 -0.95 6.94
C HIS A 307 -26.41 -0.18 5.65
N GLU A 308 -26.10 1.12 5.60
CA GLU A 308 -26.31 1.96 4.41
C GLU A 308 -25.47 1.49 3.20
N ALA A 309 -24.21 1.11 3.42
CA ALA A 309 -23.36 0.59 2.36
C ALA A 309 -23.85 -0.77 1.85
N ARG A 310 -24.39 -1.61 2.73
CA ARG A 310 -24.99 -2.90 2.36
C ARG A 310 -26.16 -2.73 1.39
N GLU A 311 -26.99 -1.70 1.55
CA GLU A 311 -28.11 -1.44 0.62
C GLU A 311 -27.63 -1.12 -0.81
N GLN A 312 -26.37 -0.71 -0.95
CA GLN A 312 -25.76 -0.30 -2.22
C GLN A 312 -24.78 -1.35 -2.77
N ALA A 313 -24.36 -2.32 -1.95
CA ALA A 313 -23.34 -3.30 -2.31
C ALA A 313 -23.89 -4.39 -3.25
N ALA A 314 -23.16 -4.67 -4.33
CA ALA A 314 -23.44 -5.79 -5.22
C ALA A 314 -23.27 -7.15 -4.51
N ASP A 315 -22.34 -7.23 -3.55
CA ASP A 315 -22.14 -8.39 -2.68
C ASP A 315 -22.09 -7.98 -1.19
N PRO A 316 -23.24 -8.00 -0.50
CA PRO A 316 -23.33 -7.73 0.93
C PRO A 316 -22.51 -8.64 1.83
N ALA A 317 -22.22 -9.87 1.39
CA ALA A 317 -21.54 -10.86 2.24
C ALA A 317 -20.05 -10.55 2.39
N SER A 318 -19.43 -9.92 1.39
CA SER A 318 -18.02 -9.52 1.41
C SER A 318 -17.79 -8.09 1.92
N LEU A 319 -18.86 -7.35 2.25
CA LEU A 319 -18.80 -5.99 2.78
C LEU A 319 -18.10 -5.96 4.14
N CYS A 320 -17.21 -5.00 4.29
CA CYS A 320 -16.53 -4.73 5.55
C CYS A 320 -16.56 -3.22 5.85
N THR A 321 -16.74 -2.86 7.11
CA THR A 321 -16.63 -1.47 7.57
C THR A 321 -15.64 -1.42 8.72
N PHE A 322 -14.68 -0.51 8.64
CA PHE A 322 -13.69 -0.30 9.69
C PHE A 322 -13.86 1.09 10.30
N GLY A 323 -13.90 1.14 11.63
CA GLY A 323 -14.01 2.36 12.41
C GLY A 323 -12.73 2.63 13.18
N PHE A 324 -12.19 3.84 13.08
CA PHE A 324 -11.04 4.31 13.85
C PHE A 324 -11.39 5.57 14.62
N VAL A 325 -11.08 5.60 15.92
CA VAL A 325 -11.11 6.84 16.71
C VAL A 325 -9.69 7.24 17.05
N LEU A 326 -9.31 8.42 16.59
CA LEU A 326 -8.07 9.10 16.91
C LEU A 326 -8.32 10.04 18.09
N ALA A 327 -7.82 9.73 19.29
CA ALA A 327 -8.04 10.56 20.47
C ALA A 327 -6.77 11.33 20.84
N ALA A 328 -6.87 12.64 20.98
CA ALA A 328 -5.69 13.45 21.22
C ALA A 328 -5.04 13.20 22.58
N GLY A 329 -5.84 13.09 23.64
CA GLY A 329 -5.33 12.92 24.99
C GLY A 329 -4.17 13.87 25.32
N ALA A 330 -3.15 13.39 26.03
CA ALA A 330 -1.94 14.14 26.41
C ALA A 330 -0.74 13.95 25.46
N ASN A 331 -0.94 13.34 24.29
CA ASN A 331 0.14 12.96 23.38
C ASN A 331 0.42 14.00 22.29
N ARG A 332 1.55 13.85 21.61
CA ARG A 332 1.85 14.61 20.38
C ARG A 332 1.20 13.95 19.16
N TRP A 333 0.67 14.78 18.27
CA TRP A 333 0.15 14.36 16.97
C TRP A 333 1.23 13.66 16.10
N PRO A 334 0.88 12.70 15.22
CA PRO A 334 -0.46 12.17 14.94
C PRO A 334 -1.03 11.40 16.13
N TRP A 335 -2.31 11.66 16.42
CA TRP A 335 -3.01 11.12 17.58
C TRP A 335 -3.01 9.58 17.58
N PRO A 336 -2.91 8.93 18.76
CA PRO A 336 -3.04 7.48 18.85
C PRO A 336 -4.45 7.03 18.44
N VAL A 337 -4.53 5.80 17.90
CA VAL A 337 -5.80 5.09 17.76
C VAL A 337 -6.24 4.65 19.16
N ALA A 338 -7.32 5.23 19.65
CA ALA A 338 -7.87 4.96 20.97
C ALA A 338 -8.99 3.93 20.94
N TYR A 339 -9.68 3.81 19.80
CA TYR A 339 -10.70 2.79 19.59
C TYR A 339 -10.71 2.32 18.14
N PHE A 340 -10.94 1.03 17.97
CA PHE A 340 -11.07 0.36 16.69
C PHE A 340 -12.28 -0.57 16.72
N THR A 341 -13.05 -0.58 15.65
CA THR A 341 -14.14 -1.53 15.47
C THR A 341 -14.21 -1.97 14.01
N CYS A 342 -14.68 -3.19 13.78
CA CYS A 342 -14.82 -3.75 12.45
C CYS A 342 -16.14 -4.51 12.37
N LEU A 343 -16.86 -4.33 11.27
CA LEU A 343 -18.10 -5.04 10.96
C LEU A 343 -17.93 -5.75 9.63
N GLN A 344 -18.23 -7.05 9.61
CA GLN A 344 -18.14 -7.91 8.44
C GLN A 344 -19.46 -8.64 8.21
N GLY A 345 -19.84 -8.77 6.93
CA GLY A 345 -21.04 -9.50 6.55
C GLY A 345 -22.34 -8.83 6.99
N PRO A 346 -23.47 -9.55 7.00
CA PRO A 346 -24.78 -8.93 7.17
C PRO A 346 -25.02 -8.45 8.62
N VAL A 347 -24.95 -7.14 8.84
CA VAL A 347 -25.50 -6.51 10.06
C VAL A 347 -26.99 -6.22 9.84
N THR A 348 -27.82 -6.63 10.80
CA THR A 348 -29.26 -6.32 10.81
C THR A 348 -29.55 -5.39 11.96
N LEU A 349 -30.01 -4.18 11.64
CA LEU A 349 -30.52 -3.21 12.60
C LEU A 349 -32.04 -3.25 12.57
N ALA A 350 -32.68 -3.25 13.74
CA ALA A 350 -34.13 -3.11 13.78
C ALA A 350 -34.52 -1.72 13.24
N PRO A 351 -35.70 -1.56 12.60
CA PRO A 351 -36.14 -0.25 12.08
C PRO A 351 -36.15 0.86 13.13
N SER A 352 -36.50 0.54 14.38
CA SER A 352 -36.48 1.48 15.51
C SER A 352 -35.05 1.90 15.89
N GLU A 353 -34.07 1.01 15.80
CA GLU A 353 -32.66 1.32 16.06
C GLU A 353 -32.10 2.22 14.96
N LEU A 354 -32.42 1.95 13.69
CA LEU A 354 -32.03 2.80 12.57
C LEU A 354 -32.51 4.25 12.74
N VAL A 355 -33.76 4.45 13.14
CA VAL A 355 -34.32 5.79 13.40
C VAL A 355 -33.55 6.46 14.54
N ARG A 356 -33.36 5.77 15.67
CA ARG A 356 -32.64 6.30 16.84
C ARG A 356 -31.21 6.73 16.50
N ILE A 357 -30.47 5.89 15.80
CA ILE A 357 -29.06 6.19 15.45
C ILE A 357 -29.00 7.36 14.45
N ARG A 358 -29.90 7.39 13.44
CA ARG A 358 -29.97 8.50 12.48
C ARG A 358 -30.30 9.83 13.15
N GLU A 359 -31.28 9.85 14.05
CA GLU A 359 -31.67 11.04 14.80
C GLU A 359 -30.49 11.58 15.63
N PHE A 360 -29.79 10.70 16.36
CA PHE A 360 -28.62 11.08 17.15
C PHE A 360 -27.54 11.75 16.30
N TRP A 361 -27.20 11.18 15.14
CA TRP A 361 -26.11 11.68 14.30
C TRP A 361 -26.51 12.81 13.34
N SER A 362 -27.79 12.97 13.05
CA SER A 362 -28.31 14.07 12.20
C SER A 362 -28.14 15.46 12.82
N GLY A 363 -28.05 15.55 14.15
CA GLY A 363 -27.83 16.81 14.87
C GLY A 363 -26.35 17.15 15.09
N THR A 364 -25.42 16.25 14.75
CA THR A 364 -23.99 16.35 15.15
C THR A 364 -23.03 16.47 13.96
N VAL A 365 -23.49 16.22 12.73
CA VAL A 365 -22.63 16.19 11.53
C VAL A 365 -23.14 17.21 10.51
N SER A 366 -22.55 18.41 10.51
CA SER A 366 -22.58 19.37 9.39
C SER A 366 -21.19 19.57 8.83
#